data_AF-H0ESW6-F1
#
_entry.id   AF-H0ESW6-F1
#
_cell.length_a   1.000
_cell.length_b   1.000
_cell.length_c   1.000
_cell.angle_alpha   90.00
_cell.angle_beta   90.00
_cell.angle_gamma   90.00
#
_symmetry.space_group_name_H-M   'P 1'
#
loop_
_entity.id
_entity.type
_entity.pdbx_description
1 polymer ?
#
loop_
_entity_poly.entity_id
_entity_poly.type
_entity_poly.pdbx_seq_one_letter_code
_entity_poly.pdbx_strand_id
1 'polypeptide(L)'
;MVLSWFLAIAGMGLGIWMANTSRQLDTAHAIIGIVVVIALLAQPITGLAHHILFKRYGRPNTATYPHVWWGRAVITLGIINGGLGLQLVDNTTDGKIAYAVVAAFMWLVWMTVVVIAFFKSSKRLEGETGETVLRQSTTYGTV
;
A
#
# COMPACT_ATOMS: atom_id res chain seq x y z
N MET A 1 -5.55 7.30 -11.80
CA MET A 1 -4.29 7.75 -11.16
C MET A 1 -4.16 9.26 -11.11
N VAL A 2 -4.46 9.98 -12.20
CA VAL A 2 -4.32 11.45 -12.24
C VAL A 2 -5.28 12.15 -11.24
N LEU A 3 -6.56 11.80 -11.24
CA LEU A 3 -7.55 12.38 -10.32
C LEU A 3 -7.19 12.20 -8.84
N SER A 4 -6.83 10.98 -8.43
CA SER A 4 -6.42 10.68 -7.06
C SER A 4 -5.20 11.48 -6.61
N TRP A 5 -4.30 11.81 -7.54
CA TRP A 5 -3.11 12.61 -7.26
C TRP A 5 -3.46 14.06 -6.93
N PHE A 6 -4.34 14.66 -7.74
CA PHE A 6 -4.85 16.01 -7.47
C PHE A 6 -5.65 16.09 -6.17
N LEU A 7 -6.50 15.10 -5.91
CA LEU A 7 -7.25 15.03 -4.65
C LEU A 7 -6.34 14.90 -3.43
N ALA A 8 -5.26 14.10 -3.53
CA ALA A 8 -4.29 13.96 -2.46
C ALA A 8 -3.53 15.28 -2.19
N ILE A 9 -3.11 16.00 -3.24
CA ILE A 9 -2.45 17.31 -3.10
C ILE A 9 -3.40 18.35 -2.51
N ALA A 10 -4.64 18.41 -2.99
CA ALA A 10 -5.65 19.33 -2.46
C ALA A 10 -5.96 19.04 -0.98
N GLY A 11 -6.14 17.76 -0.63
CA GLY A 11 -6.38 17.34 0.76
C GLY A 11 -5.20 17.66 1.68
N MET A 12 -3.97 17.46 1.21
CA MET A 12 -2.75 17.84 1.94
C MET A 12 -2.66 19.36 2.14
N GLY A 13 -2.92 20.14 1.10
CA GLY A 13 -2.93 21.61 1.19
C GLY A 13 -3.94 22.10 2.22
N LEU A 14 -5.15 21.54 2.21
CA LEU A 14 -6.19 21.86 3.19
C LEU A 14 -5.77 21.44 4.61
N GLY A 15 -5.21 20.24 4.78
CA GLY A 15 -4.75 19.74 6.07
C GLY A 15 -3.63 20.59 6.67
N ILE A 16 -2.64 20.98 5.86
CA ILE A 16 -1.56 21.89 6.28
C ILE A 16 -2.13 23.26 6.66
N TRP A 17 -3.06 23.78 5.86
CA TRP A 17 -3.70 25.07 6.17
C TRP A 17 -4.48 25.04 7.50
N MET A 18 -5.25 23.98 7.75
CA MET A 18 -5.97 23.78 9.01
C MET A 18 -5.03 23.63 10.20
N ALA A 19 -3.98 22.82 10.06
CA ALA A 19 -2.98 22.61 11.11
C ALA A 19 -2.19 23.89 11.41
N ASN A 20 -1.86 24.68 10.39
CA ASN A 20 -1.20 25.98 10.57
C ASN A 20 -2.10 26.98 11.29
N THR A 21 -3.38 27.08 10.85
CA THR A 21 -4.38 27.97 11.46
C THR A 21 -4.64 27.61 12.93
N SER A 22 -4.63 26.32 13.25
CA SER A 22 -4.86 25.83 14.61
C SER A 22 -3.58 25.73 15.45
N ARG A 23 -2.41 26.11 14.90
CA ARG A 23 -1.08 25.97 15.54
C ARG A 23 -0.77 24.54 16.01
N GLN A 24 -1.10 23.56 15.18
CA GLN A 24 -0.95 22.12 15.44
C GLN A 24 -0.02 21.41 14.44
N LEU A 25 0.84 22.15 13.74
CA LEU A 25 1.77 21.58 12.74
C LEU A 25 2.85 20.68 13.37
N ASP A 26 3.18 20.89 14.63
CA ASP A 26 4.14 20.13 15.44
C ASP A 26 3.52 18.87 16.06
N THR A 27 2.21 18.65 15.87
CA THR A 27 1.54 17.46 16.38
C THR A 27 1.94 16.22 15.59
N ALA A 28 1.94 15.06 16.27
CA ALA A 28 2.24 13.79 15.63
C ALA A 28 1.31 13.50 14.43
N HIS A 29 0.03 13.89 14.53
CA HIS A 29 -0.94 13.75 13.44
C HIS A 29 -0.54 14.56 12.18
N ALA A 30 -0.15 15.83 12.36
CA ALA A 30 0.24 16.68 11.23
C ALA A 30 1.53 16.16 10.56
N ILE A 31 2.54 15.83 11.37
CA ILE A 31 3.84 15.35 10.86
C ILE A 31 3.68 14.02 10.13
N ILE A 32 3.02 13.03 10.74
CA ILE A 32 2.81 11.72 10.12
C ILE A 32 1.92 11.84 8.89
N GLY A 33 0.87 12.67 8.93
CA GLY A 33 0.02 12.94 7.77
C GLY A 33 0.78 13.48 6.56
N ILE A 34 1.69 14.43 6.77
CA ILE A 34 2.54 14.97 5.70
C ILE A 34 3.42 13.87 5.10
N VAL A 35 4.09 13.09 5.94
CA VAL A 35 4.95 11.96 5.50
C VAL A 35 4.14 10.94 4.70
N VAL A 36 2.95 10.56 5.17
CA VAL A 36 2.06 9.61 4.50
C VAL A 36 1.64 10.11 3.12
N VAL A 37 1.25 11.38 2.98
CA VAL A 37 0.84 11.91 1.67
C VAL A 37 2.03 12.00 0.71
N ILE A 38 3.20 12.45 1.16
CA ILE A 38 4.42 12.45 0.33
C ILE A 38 4.75 11.02 -0.14
N ALA A 39 4.68 10.05 0.77
CA ALA A 39 4.93 8.64 0.47
C ALA A 39 3.91 8.06 -0.53
N LEU A 40 2.64 8.51 -0.46
CA LEU A 40 1.58 8.18 -1.42
C LEU A 40 1.84 8.81 -2.80
N LEU A 41 2.28 10.07 -2.84
CA LEU A 41 2.59 10.77 -4.09
C LEU A 41 3.80 10.16 -4.82
N ALA A 42 4.71 9.50 -4.10
CA ALA A 42 5.80 8.73 -4.71
C ALA A 42 5.34 7.43 -5.40
N GLN A 43 4.14 6.92 -5.10
CA GLN A 43 3.67 5.65 -5.66
C GLN A 43 3.46 5.69 -7.19
N PRO A 44 2.84 6.70 -7.82
CA PRO A 44 2.67 6.72 -9.28
C PRO A 44 3.98 6.86 -10.05
N ILE A 45 4.97 7.56 -9.48
CA ILE A 45 6.31 7.69 -10.08
C ILE A 45 6.98 6.32 -10.14
N THR A 46 6.97 5.59 -9.03
CA THR A 46 7.54 4.23 -8.96
C THR A 46 6.75 3.23 -9.80
N GLY A 47 5.41 3.33 -9.83
CA GLY A 47 4.55 2.48 -10.66
C GLY A 47 4.75 2.70 -12.17
N LEU A 48 4.90 3.95 -12.61
CA LEU A 48 5.16 4.27 -14.01
C LEU A 48 6.57 3.84 -14.44
N ALA A 49 7.58 4.07 -13.59
CA ALA A 49 8.94 3.60 -13.84
C ALA A 49 8.98 2.08 -14.01
N HIS A 50 8.25 1.32 -13.17
CA HIS A 50 8.12 -0.13 -13.31
C HIS A 50 7.41 -0.55 -14.59
N HIS A 51 6.30 0.10 -14.95
CA HIS A 51 5.57 -0.24 -16.16
C HIS A 51 6.44 -0.04 -17.42
N ILE A 52 7.24 1.03 -17.46
CA ILE A 52 8.18 1.30 -18.56
C ILE A 52 9.31 0.26 -18.57
N LEU A 53 9.90 -0.07 -17.41
CA LEU A 53 10.95 -1.08 -17.32
C LEU A 53 10.45 -2.49 -17.71
N PHE A 54 9.25 -2.87 -17.26
CA PHE A 54 8.64 -4.16 -17.59
C PHE A 54 8.41 -4.30 -19.10
N LYS A 55 7.91 -3.23 -19.74
CA LYS A 55 7.71 -3.18 -21.19
C LYS A 55 9.02 -3.23 -21.99
N ARG A 56 10.12 -2.74 -21.41
CA ARG A 56 11.45 -2.69 -22.06
C ARG A 56 12.26 -3.97 -21.92
N TYR A 57 12.19 -4.65 -20.77
CA TYR A 57 13.03 -5.81 -20.46
C TYR A 57 12.28 -7.15 -20.47
N GLY A 58 10.95 -7.16 -20.60
CA GLY A 58 10.14 -8.37 -20.83
C GLY A 58 10.16 -9.41 -19.69
N ARG A 59 10.75 -9.08 -18.54
CA ARG A 59 10.85 -9.95 -17.37
C ARG A 59 10.18 -9.28 -16.16
N PRO A 60 9.40 -10.01 -15.35
CA PRO A 60 8.85 -9.50 -14.11
C PRO A 60 10.01 -9.17 -13.16
N ASN A 61 10.34 -7.89 -13.07
CA ASN A 61 11.43 -7.44 -12.24
C ASN A 61 11.00 -7.61 -10.76
N THR A 62 11.87 -8.23 -9.97
CA THR A 62 11.78 -8.39 -8.51
C THR A 62 11.55 -7.07 -7.76
N ALA A 63 11.75 -5.93 -8.43
CA ALA A 63 11.38 -4.59 -8.00
C ALA A 63 9.86 -4.37 -7.77
N THR A 64 8.97 -5.28 -8.20
CA THR A 64 7.53 -5.22 -7.90
C THR A 64 7.22 -5.37 -6.40
N TYR A 65 8.02 -6.16 -5.68
CA TYR A 65 7.80 -6.40 -4.25
C TYR A 65 7.93 -5.13 -3.39
N PRO A 66 9.03 -4.35 -3.50
CA PRO A 66 9.18 -3.10 -2.76
C PRO A 66 8.01 -2.11 -2.95
N HIS A 67 7.51 -1.95 -4.18
CA HIS A 67 6.40 -1.03 -4.45
C HIS A 67 5.10 -1.46 -3.76
N VAL A 68 4.79 -2.76 -3.79
CA VAL A 68 3.59 -3.31 -3.16
C VAL A 68 3.70 -3.23 -1.63
N TRP A 69 4.84 -3.60 -1.05
CA TRP A 69 5.06 -3.52 0.39
C TRP A 69 5.12 -2.08 0.91
N TRP A 70 5.66 -1.15 0.13
CA TRP A 70 5.63 0.28 0.43
C TRP A 70 4.21 0.80 0.58
N GLY A 71 3.34 0.53 -0.41
CA GLY A 71 1.94 0.93 -0.34
C GLY A 71 1.24 0.36 0.89
N ARG A 72 1.59 -0.86 1.31
CA ARG A 72 1.03 -1.49 2.51
C ARG A 72 1.41 -0.78 3.81
N ALA A 73 2.69 -0.44 3.93
CA ALA A 73 3.21 0.31 5.06
C ALA A 73 2.53 1.69 5.13
N VAL A 74 2.40 2.37 4.00
CA VAL A 74 1.79 3.71 3.93
C VAL A 74 0.31 3.69 4.30
N ILE A 75 -0.47 2.69 3.86
CA ILE A 75 -1.88 2.54 4.28
C ILE A 75 -1.98 2.30 5.79
N THR A 76 -1.12 1.46 6.35
CA THR A 76 -1.12 1.17 7.79
C THR A 76 -0.78 2.42 8.61
N LEU A 77 0.23 3.20 8.17
CA LEU A 77 0.54 4.50 8.77
C LEU A 77 -0.62 5.49 8.63
N GLY A 78 -1.34 5.48 7.52
CA GLY A 78 -2.53 6.32 7.32
C GLY A 78 -3.65 6.01 8.32
N ILE A 79 -3.87 4.74 8.64
CA ILE A 79 -4.85 4.32 9.67
C ILE A 79 -4.42 4.81 11.05
N ILE A 80 -3.16 4.62 11.42
CA ILE A 80 -2.62 5.12 12.70
C ILE A 80 -2.78 6.65 12.77
N ASN A 81 -2.46 7.34 11.67
CA ASN A 81 -2.59 8.79 11.58
C ASN A 81 -4.04 9.27 11.75
N GLY A 82 -5.01 8.55 11.19
CA GLY A 82 -6.43 8.85 11.38
C GLY A 82 -6.86 8.73 12.84
N GLY A 83 -6.37 7.70 13.54
CA GLY A 83 -6.59 7.54 14.99
C GLY A 83 -5.98 8.69 15.81
N LEU A 84 -4.76 9.11 15.47
CA LEU A 84 -4.12 10.28 16.11
C LEU A 84 -4.89 11.58 15.87
N GLY A 85 -5.52 11.74 14.70
CA GLY A 85 -6.38 12.89 14.41
C GLY A 85 -7.59 12.96 15.34
N LEU A 86 -8.22 11.80 15.63
CA LEU A 86 -9.33 11.72 16.58
C LEU A 86 -8.90 11.97 18.02
N GLN A 87 -7.67 11.61 18.38
CA GLN A 87 -7.10 11.95 19.67
C GLN A 87 -6.79 13.45 19.78
N LEU A 88 -6.29 14.06 18.71
CA LEU A 88 -5.91 15.47 18.69
C LEU A 88 -7.09 16.43 18.88
N VAL A 89 -8.27 16.08 18.34
CA VAL A 89 -9.50 16.86 18.53
C VAL A 89 -10.26 16.50 19.82
N ASP A 90 -9.62 15.73 20.70
CA ASP A 90 -10.19 15.13 21.90
C ASP A 90 -11.59 14.54 21.70
N ASN A 91 -11.73 13.73 20.66
CA ASN A 91 -13.01 13.12 20.34
C ASN A 91 -13.51 12.22 21.48
N THR A 92 -14.83 11.96 21.51
CA THR A 92 -15.46 11.09 22.50
C THR A 92 -14.80 9.71 22.54
N THR A 93 -14.76 9.10 23.73
CA THR A 93 -14.26 7.74 23.93
C THR A 93 -14.95 6.77 22.96
N ASP A 94 -16.26 6.91 22.78
CA ASP A 94 -17.06 6.11 21.85
C ASP A 94 -16.60 6.29 20.40
N GLY A 95 -16.29 7.52 19.98
CA GLY A 95 -15.79 7.82 18.63
C GLY A 95 -14.40 7.23 18.38
N LYS A 96 -13.50 7.30 19.36
CA LYS A 96 -12.16 6.68 19.30
C LYS A 96 -12.28 5.15 19.20
N ILE A 97 -13.16 4.53 19.99
CA ILE A 97 -13.43 3.08 19.96
C ILE A 97 -14.05 2.67 18.63
N ALA A 98 -15.08 3.37 18.16
CA ALA A 98 -15.75 3.06 16.90
C ALA A 98 -14.78 3.08 15.72
N TYR A 99 -13.92 4.12 15.64
CA TYR A 99 -12.87 4.18 14.63
C TYR A 99 -11.91 3.01 14.74
N ALA A 100 -11.41 2.71 15.96
CA ALA A 100 -10.46 1.63 16.16
C ALA A 100 -11.03 0.27 15.74
N VAL A 101 -12.28 -0.03 16.10
CA VAL A 101 -12.95 -1.29 15.74
C VAL A 101 -13.11 -1.41 14.22
N VAL A 102 -13.64 -0.37 13.56
CA VAL A 102 -13.86 -0.38 12.11
C VAL A 102 -12.54 -0.45 11.36
N ALA A 103 -11.55 0.34 11.77
CA ALA A 103 -10.24 0.36 11.15
C ALA A 103 -9.51 -0.98 11.29
N ALA A 104 -9.53 -1.58 12.49
CA ALA A 104 -8.92 -2.88 12.74
C ALA A 104 -9.61 -3.99 11.91
N PHE A 105 -10.94 -4.00 11.88
CA PHE A 105 -11.69 -4.97 11.08
C PHE A 105 -11.36 -4.87 9.59
N MET A 106 -11.40 -3.66 9.03
CA MET A 106 -11.10 -3.43 7.61
C MET A 106 -9.65 -3.79 7.28
N TRP A 107 -8.71 -3.46 8.16
CA TRP A 107 -7.31 -3.82 7.99
C TRP A 107 -7.10 -5.34 8.01
N LEU A 108 -7.76 -6.07 8.92
CA LEU A 108 -7.70 -7.53 9.00
C LEU A 108 -8.27 -8.20 7.75
N VAL A 109 -9.42 -7.74 7.27
CA VAL A 109 -10.04 -8.25 6.03
C VAL A 109 -9.07 -8.07 4.86
N TRP A 110 -8.52 -6.86 4.71
CA TRP A 110 -7.58 -6.56 3.64
C TRP A 110 -6.30 -7.39 3.74
N MET A 111 -5.70 -7.51 4.93
CA MET A 111 -4.49 -8.31 5.14
C MET A 111 -4.73 -9.80 4.91
N THR A 112 -5.91 -10.32 5.25
CA THR A 112 -6.28 -11.71 4.96
C THR A 112 -6.30 -11.98 3.45
N VAL A 113 -6.97 -11.12 2.67
CA VAL A 113 -7.01 -11.23 1.20
C VAL A 113 -5.60 -11.22 0.60
N VAL A 114 -4.74 -10.36 1.16
CA VAL A 114 -3.36 -10.19 0.72
C VAL A 114 -2.53 -11.44 0.97
N VAL A 115 -2.64 -12.01 2.15
CA VAL A 115 -1.91 -13.22 2.55
C VAL A 115 -2.37 -14.40 1.69
N ILE A 116 -3.68 -14.55 1.46
CA ILE A 116 -4.22 -15.59 0.57
C ILE A 116 -3.69 -15.41 -0.87
N ALA A 117 -3.69 -14.19 -1.39
CA ALA A 117 -3.18 -13.90 -2.73
C ALA A 117 -1.68 -14.22 -2.86
N PHE A 118 -0.90 -13.92 -1.83
CA PHE A 118 0.53 -14.25 -1.74
C PHE A 118 0.76 -15.76 -1.77
N PHE A 119 0.05 -16.52 -0.94
CA PHE A 119 0.18 -17.99 -0.93
C PHE A 119 -0.27 -18.61 -2.26
N LYS A 120 -1.32 -18.08 -2.89
CA LYS A 120 -1.78 -18.55 -4.19
C LYS A 120 -0.76 -18.29 -5.31
N SER A 121 -0.04 -17.16 -5.29
CA SER A 121 0.98 -16.88 -6.30
C SER A 121 2.19 -17.81 -6.17
N SER A 122 2.59 -18.14 -4.94
CA SER A 122 3.70 -19.08 -4.69
C SER A 122 3.41 -20.48 -5.23
N LYS A 123 2.20 -21.02 -5.00
CA LYS A 123 1.80 -22.35 -5.49
C LYS A 123 1.77 -22.44 -7.02
N ARG A 124 1.44 -21.35 -7.70
CA ARG A 124 1.40 -21.31 -9.17
C ARG A 124 2.79 -21.43 -9.79
N LEU A 125 3.81 -20.82 -9.16
CA LEU A 125 5.20 -20.90 -9.60
C LEU A 125 5.77 -22.32 -9.45
N GLU A 126 5.43 -23.02 -8.38
CA GLU A 126 5.82 -24.44 -8.18
C GLU A 126 5.18 -25.36 -9.24
N GLY A 127 3.90 -25.14 -9.56
CA GLY A 127 3.18 -25.92 -10.57
C GLY A 127 3.75 -25.76 -11.99
N GLU A 128 4.04 -24.53 -12.42
CA GLU A 128 4.62 -24.23 -13.75
C GLU A 128 6.05 -24.81 -13.89
N THR A 129 6.82 -24.83 -12.80
CA THR A 129 8.16 -25.45 -12.77
C THR A 129 8.08 -26.98 -12.83
N GLY A 130 7.10 -27.59 -12.16
CA GLY A 130 6.88 -29.03 -12.22
C GLY A 130 6.45 -29.52 -13.61
N GLU A 131 5.49 -28.84 -14.25
CA GLU A 131 5.04 -29.19 -15.60
C GLU A 131 6.15 -29.06 -16.65
N THR A 132 6.99 -28.03 -16.55
CA THR A 132 8.11 -27.83 -17.49
C THR A 132 9.18 -28.92 -17.37
N VAL A 133 9.52 -29.34 -16.16
CA VAL A 133 10.47 -30.44 -15.92
C VAL A 133 9.92 -31.77 -16.45
N LEU A 134 8.64 -32.07 -16.19
CA LEU A 134 7.99 -33.29 -16.69
C LEU A 134 7.94 -33.33 -18.22
N ARG A 135 7.61 -32.20 -18.86
CA ARG A 135 7.55 -32.11 -20.33
C ARG A 135 8.92 -32.32 -20.98
N GLN A 136 9.98 -31.83 -20.36
CA GLN A 136 11.36 -32.01 -20.83
C GLN A 136 11.83 -33.47 -20.68
N SER A 137 11.48 -34.14 -19.57
CA SER A 137 11.77 -35.57 -19.37
C SER A 137 11.08 -36.46 -20.41
N THR A 138 9.82 -36.21 -20.74
CA THR A 138 9.09 -37.00 -21.75
C THR A 138 9.64 -36.79 -23.16
N THR A 139 10.14 -35.59 -23.47
CA THR A 139 10.66 -35.26 -24.82
C THR A 139 12.05 -35.89 -25.06
N TYR A 140 12.83 -36.13 -24.01
CA TYR A 140 14.20 -36.67 -24.10
C TYR A 140 14.27 -38.18 -23.78
N GLY A 141 13.18 -38.77 -23.27
CA GLY A 141 13.07 -40.20 -22.96
C GLY A 141 12.56 -41.07 -24.12
N THR A 142 12.34 -40.51 -25.31
CA THR A 142 11.89 -41.23 -26.52
C THR A 142 12.98 -41.33 -27.60
N VAL A 143 14.19 -41.73 -27.20
CA VAL A 143 15.25 -42.20 -28.11
C VAL A 143 15.69 -43.61 -27.71
#